data_AF-A0A3A9FGJ1-F1
#
_entry.id   AF-A0A3A9FGJ1-F1
#
_cell.length_a   1.000
_cell.length_b   1.000
_cell.length_c   1.000
_cell.angle_alpha   90.00
_cell.angle_beta   90.00
_cell.angle_gamma   90.00
#
_symmetry.space_group_name_H-M   'P 1'
#
loop_
_entity.id
_entity.type
_entity.pdbx_description
1 polymer ?
#
loop_
_entity_poly.entity_id
_entity_poly.type
_entity_poly.pdbx_seq_one_letter_code
_entity_poly.pdbx_strand_id
1 'polypeptide(L)'
;MPLKGSRWEFFMNYGNLKNKKILLMCKETYSYPLFFLAKKLLPDNEVAAFFVHSSECSYNKCYFNENSYYKFLEELPEVNMYDVKEICLTF
;
A
#
# COMPACT_ATOMS: atom_id res chain seq x y z
N MET A 1 -19.65 24.05 30.29
CA MET A 1 -20.04 24.52 28.93
C MET A 1 -19.02 23.99 27.94
N PRO A 2 -19.44 23.52 26.75
CA PRO A 2 -18.80 22.41 26.03
C PRO A 2 -17.51 22.78 25.27
N LEU A 3 -16.81 21.69 24.91
CA LEU A 3 -15.41 21.54 24.50
C LEU A 3 -15.05 22.20 23.15
N LYS A 4 -13.89 22.88 23.10
CA LYS A 4 -13.18 23.22 21.86
C LYS A 4 -12.53 21.95 21.29
N GLY A 5 -13.32 21.13 20.59
CA GLY A 5 -12.80 20.07 19.71
C GLY A 5 -12.68 20.63 18.31
N SER A 6 -11.45 20.80 17.82
CA SER A 6 -11.17 21.11 16.41
C SER A 6 -11.74 19.98 15.53
N ARG A 7 -12.47 20.39 14.49
CA ARG A 7 -13.36 19.57 13.67
C ARG A 7 -12.69 18.48 12.81
N TRP A 8 -11.43 18.12 13.03
CA TRP A 8 -10.68 17.27 12.09
C TRP A 8 -9.71 16.25 12.70
N GLU A 9 -9.62 16.14 14.03
CA GLU A 9 -8.78 15.10 14.66
C GLU A 9 -9.56 13.78 14.80
N PHE A 10 -9.90 13.18 13.67
CA PHE A 10 -10.24 11.75 13.63
C PHE A 10 -8.94 10.96 13.82
N PHE A 11 -8.43 10.93 15.05
CA PHE A 11 -7.50 9.88 15.45
C PHE A 11 -8.29 8.57 15.42
N MET A 12 -8.23 7.88 14.28
CA MET A 12 -8.53 6.46 14.26
C MET A 12 -7.62 5.81 15.31
N ASN A 13 -8.23 5.38 16.41
CA ASN A 13 -7.52 4.76 17.52
C ASN A 13 -7.08 3.36 17.08
N TYR A 14 -6.00 3.31 16.29
CA TYR A 14 -5.37 2.10 15.80
C TYR A 14 -4.55 1.41 16.91
N GLY A 15 -5.01 1.40 18.16
CA GLY A 15 -4.24 0.90 19.31
C GLY A 15 -3.66 -0.51 19.09
N ASN A 16 -4.29 -1.32 18.24
CA ASN A 16 -3.83 -2.67 17.89
C ASN A 16 -2.95 -2.76 16.62
N LEU A 17 -2.69 -1.69 15.87
CA LEU A 17 -1.90 -1.67 14.62
C LEU A 17 -0.59 -0.89 14.73
N LYS A 18 0.04 -0.88 15.92
CA LYS A 18 1.41 -0.40 16.10
C LYS A 18 2.35 -1.59 16.29
N ASN A 19 3.61 -1.45 15.86
CA ASN A 19 4.66 -2.47 15.95
C ASN A 19 4.23 -3.80 15.32
N LYS A 20 3.52 -3.75 14.18
CA LYS A 20 3.08 -4.91 13.43
C LYS A 20 3.88 -5.09 12.14
N LYS A 21 3.87 -6.33 11.65
CA LYS A 21 4.21 -6.66 10.27
C LYS A 21 2.90 -6.72 9.49
N ILE A 22 2.73 -5.85 8.50
CA ILE A 22 1.49 -5.69 7.76
C ILE A 22 1.76 -5.98 6.28
N LEU A 23 1.04 -6.96 5.72
CA LEU A 23 1.05 -7.25 4.30
C LEU A 23 -0.21 -6.65 3.65
N LEU A 24 -0.02 -5.74 2.70
CA LEU A 24 -1.07 -5.18 1.88
C LEU A 24 -1.25 -6.05 0.63
N MET A 25 -2.43 -6.63 0.47
CA MET A 25 -2.78 -7.41 -0.72
C MET A 25 -3.24 -6.46 -1.82
N CYS A 26 -2.33 -6.14 -2.73
CA CYS A 26 -2.56 -5.25 -3.87
C CYS A 26 -3.22 -6.03 -5.02
N LYS A 27 -4.36 -5.52 -5.47
CA LYS A 27 -5.19 -6.13 -6.50
C LYS A 27 -5.73 -5.06 -7.44
N GLU A 28 -5.04 -4.86 -8.57
CA GLU A 28 -5.48 -3.98 -9.66
C GLU A 28 -5.79 -2.55 -9.14
N THR A 29 -6.90 -1.95 -9.57
CA THR A 29 -7.28 -0.59 -9.17
C THR A 29 -7.51 -0.42 -7.67
N TYR A 30 -7.73 -1.51 -6.92
CA TYR A 30 -7.82 -1.46 -5.45
C TYR A 30 -6.48 -1.27 -4.76
N SER A 31 -5.36 -1.41 -5.47
CA SER A 31 -4.02 -1.10 -4.96
C SER A 31 -3.84 0.40 -4.70
N TYR A 32 -4.52 1.27 -5.45
CA TYR A 32 -4.38 2.73 -5.31
C TYR A 32 -4.70 3.26 -3.90
N PRO A 33 -5.86 2.95 -3.28
CA PRO A 33 -6.12 3.37 -1.89
C PRO A 33 -5.13 2.77 -0.89
N LEU A 34 -4.59 1.58 -1.16
CA LEU A 34 -3.60 0.93 -0.28
C LEU A 34 -2.28 1.70 -0.23
N PHE A 35 -1.94 2.47 -1.27
CA PHE A 35 -0.79 3.37 -1.26
C PHE A 35 -0.87 4.40 -0.12
N PHE A 36 -2.02 5.03 0.03
CA PHE A 36 -2.24 6.01 1.10
C PHE A 36 -2.31 5.34 2.48
N LEU A 37 -2.83 4.12 2.53
CA LEU A 37 -2.82 3.32 3.76
C LEU A 37 -1.39 2.95 4.16
N ALA A 38 -0.56 2.50 3.20
CA ALA A 38 0.85 2.20 3.41
C ALA A 38 1.58 3.42 3.99
N LYS A 39 1.43 4.60 3.37
CA LYS A 39 1.98 5.88 3.87
C LYS A 39 1.62 6.17 5.32
N LYS A 40 0.38 5.85 5.74
CA LYS A 40 -0.08 6.07 7.11
C LYS A 40 0.42 5.04 8.11
N LEU A 41 0.65 3.80 7.67
CA LEU A 41 1.06 2.70 8.55
C LEU A 41 2.57 2.61 8.72
N LEU A 42 3.35 3.04 7.71
CA LEU A 42 4.81 2.94 7.66
C LEU A 42 5.54 3.53 8.88
N PRO A 43 5.12 4.66 9.49
CA PRO A 43 5.85 5.24 10.62
C PRO A 43 5.89 4.38 11.89
N ASP A 44 4.89 3.51 12.08
CA ASP A 44 4.72 2.72 13.30
C ASP A 44 4.86 1.20 13.04
N ASN A 45 5.10 0.77 11.80
CA ASN A 45 5.00 -0.64 11.38
C ASN A 45 6.00 -1.03 10.30
N GLU A 46 6.25 -2.33 10.17
CA GLU A 46 6.88 -2.92 9.00
C GLU A 46 5.79 -3.23 7.97
N VAL A 47 5.83 -2.56 6.81
CA VAL A 47 4.79 -2.66 5.79
C VAL A 47 5.38 -3.29 4.52
N ALA A 48 4.67 -4.27 4.00
CA ALA A 48 4.93 -4.88 2.70
C ALA A 48 3.69 -4.77 1.80
N ALA A 49 3.91 -4.79 0.50
CA ALA A 49 2.86 -4.84 -0.53
C ALA A 49 3.08 -6.07 -1.41
N PHE A 50 2.02 -6.86 -1.64
CA PHE A 50 2.05 -8.01 -2.54
C PHE A 50 1.07 -7.83 -3.70
N PHE A 51 1.60 -7.78 -4.93
CA PHE A 51 0.84 -7.61 -6.16
C PHE A 51 0.52 -8.97 -6.78
N VAL A 52 -0.74 -9.37 -6.69
CA VAL A 52 -1.18 -10.74 -7.05
C VAL A 52 -1.52 -10.89 -8.54
N HIS A 53 -1.67 -9.79 -9.29
CA HIS A 53 -2.04 -9.83 -10.71
C HIS A 53 -0.83 -9.52 -11.61
N SER A 54 -0.55 -10.44 -12.55
CA SER A 54 0.51 -10.26 -13.54
C SER A 54 0.30 -9.03 -14.43
N SER A 55 -0.96 -8.67 -14.72
CA SER A 55 -1.31 -7.46 -15.47
C SER A 55 -0.85 -6.17 -14.78
N GLU A 56 -0.54 -6.21 -13.49
CA GLU A 56 -0.10 -5.04 -12.74
C GLU A 56 1.43 -4.95 -12.69
N CYS A 57 2.11 -6.08 -12.44
CA CYS A 57 3.55 -6.14 -12.21
C CYS A 57 4.40 -6.60 -13.41
N SER A 58 3.81 -7.22 -14.43
CA SER A 58 4.56 -7.83 -15.55
C SER A 58 4.67 -6.92 -16.78
N TYR A 59 3.78 -5.93 -16.93
CA TYR A 59 3.89 -4.95 -18.01
C TYR A 59 4.84 -3.81 -17.67
N ASN A 60 5.45 -3.23 -18.71
CA ASN A 60 6.08 -1.91 -18.60
C ASN A 60 5.07 -0.87 -18.07
N LYS A 61 5.58 0.21 -17.49
CA LYS A 61 4.76 1.30 -16.95
C LYS A 61 3.78 1.81 -18.02
N CYS A 62 2.51 1.81 -17.67
CA CYS A 62 1.40 2.25 -18.51
C CYS A 62 0.27 2.82 -17.65
N TYR A 63 -0.77 3.35 -18.31
CA TYR A 63 -1.94 3.94 -17.65
C TYR A 63 -2.58 3.05 -16.58
N PHE A 64 -2.53 1.72 -16.75
CA PHE A 64 -3.17 0.78 -15.82
C PHE A 64 -2.39 0.55 -14.52
N ASN A 65 -1.06 0.68 -14.54
CA ASN A 65 -0.19 0.34 -13.41
C ASN A 65 0.67 1.50 -12.90
N GLU A 66 0.62 2.67 -13.56
CA GLU A 66 1.34 3.87 -13.11
C GLU A 66 0.87 4.34 -11.73
N ASN A 67 -0.41 4.17 -11.43
CA ASN A 67 -1.03 4.60 -10.17
C ASN A 67 -1.09 3.48 -9.12
N SER A 68 -0.61 2.28 -9.45
CA SER A 68 -0.56 1.16 -8.50
C SER A 68 0.86 0.65 -8.32
N TYR A 69 1.29 -0.37 -9.06
CA TYR A 69 2.59 -1.02 -8.92
C TYR A 69 3.75 -0.02 -9.01
N TYR A 70 3.76 0.80 -10.07
CA TYR A 70 4.84 1.78 -10.25
C TYR A 70 4.78 2.93 -9.25
N LYS A 71 3.58 3.30 -8.78
CA LYS A 71 3.43 4.33 -7.74
C LYS A 71 4.09 3.90 -6.43
N PHE A 72 3.88 2.65 -6.01
CA PHE A 72 4.55 2.09 -4.85
C PHE A 72 6.07 2.01 -5.07
N LEU A 73 6.49 1.46 -6.21
CA LEU A 73 7.91 1.29 -6.55
C LEU A 73 8.69 2.62 -6.55
N GLU A 74 8.08 3.70 -7.06
CA GLU A 74 8.75 4.98 -7.25
C GLU A 74 8.60 5.93 -6.05
N GLU A 75 7.44 5.94 -5.39
CA GLU A 75 7.13 6.90 -4.32
C GLU A 75 7.17 6.32 -2.90
N LEU A 76 7.33 4.99 -2.74
CA LEU A 76 7.41 4.30 -1.45
C LEU A 76 8.51 3.22 -1.42
N PRO A 77 9.78 3.59 -1.62
CA PRO A 77 10.90 2.63 -1.64
C PRO A 77 11.12 1.90 -0.30
N GLU A 78 10.57 2.42 0.81
CA GLU A 78 10.63 1.79 2.13
C GLU A 78 9.62 0.63 2.30
N VAL A 79 8.63 0.52 1.42
CA VAL A 79 7.68 -0.60 1.42
C VAL A 79 8.30 -1.79 0.70
N ASN A 80 8.42 -2.92 1.39
CA ASN A 80 8.87 -4.16 0.77
C ASN A 80 7.84 -4.61 -0.29
N MET A 81 8.27 -4.65 -1.54
CA MET A 81 7.43 -5.07 -2.67
C MET A 81 7.63 -6.54 -3.01
N TYR A 82 6.52 -7.25 -3.17
CA TYR A 82 6.46 -8.63 -3.64
C TYR A 82 5.44 -8.73 -4.78
N ASP A 83 5.64 -9.66 -5.70
CA ASP A 83 4.71 -9.87 -6.81
C ASP A 83 4.79 -11.29 -7.38
N VAL A 84 3.95 -11.58 -8.37
CA VAL A 84 3.88 -12.87 -9.06
C VAL A 84 4.60 -12.90 -10.41
N LYS A 85 5.33 -11.84 -10.79
CA LYS A 85 5.88 -11.67 -12.15
C LYS A 85 6.75 -12.85 -12.56
N GLU A 86 7.76 -13.17 -11.76
CA GLU A 86 8.70 -14.27 -12.07
C GLU A 86 7.99 -15.62 -12.12
N ILE A 87 6.98 -15.84 -11.26
CA ILE A 87 6.17 -17.06 -11.28
C ILE A 87 5.42 -17.17 -12.61
N CYS A 88 4.75 -16.09 -13.04
CA CYS A 88 3.99 -16.05 -14.29
C CYS A 88 4.86 -16.11 -15.55
N LEU A 89 6.13 -15.70 -15.47
CA LEU A 89 7.08 -15.85 -16.57
C LEU A 89 7.70 -17.25 -16.65
N THR A 90 7.69 -18.01 -15.54
CA THR A 90 8.35 -19.31 -15.43
C THR A 90 7.42 -20.49 -15.71
N PHE A 91 6.17 -20.45 -15.23
CA PHE A 91 5.18 -21.55 -15.30
C PHE A 91 3.96 -21.16 -16.14
#